data_AF-A0A0E4BYF7-F1
#
_entry.id   AF-A0A0E4BYF7-F1
#
_cell.length_a   1.000
_cell.length_b   1.000
_cell.length_c   1.000
_cell.angle_alpha   90.00
_cell.angle_beta   90.00
_cell.angle_gamma   90.00
#
_symmetry.space_group_name_H-M   'P 1'
#
loop_
_entity.id
_entity.type
_entity.pdbx_description
1 polymer ?
#
loop_
_entity_poly.entity_id
_entity_poly.type
_entity_poly.pdbx_seq_one_letter_code
_entity_poly.pdbx_strand_id
1 'polypeptide(L)'
;MMTLEPVLTPHGLLTLRQTAQAPALELNQGLRLEKAFLRGSGHGLLWLGADEVATVLPPVLSYWRALGMRYMTALCALPSVGDGRTKPPVPIPADGELDTMAAAVPPMTGAEYLTTSVLANLWQGMDAAFDAELVQAKLSLQEFLKSRHPAWNLVGRVHFNLAENRKDDEAPFAFLATYTTRLSAEAKAQHLPLGKALQEYSGARNRQRLLSLLMPVQRAAERSPWLKTLVNAGDIFHPLRWSPQQALQFLKDVPAIESAGWSCECRRVGA
;
A
#
# COMPACT_ATOMS: atom_id res chain seq x y z
N MET A 1 -4.44 -26.27 -16.34
CA MET A 1 -4.17 -25.85 -14.95
C MET A 1 -2.74 -26.21 -14.60
N MET A 2 -1.99 -25.32 -13.93
CA MET A 2 -0.62 -25.61 -13.47
C MET A 2 -0.62 -25.65 -11.95
N THR A 3 0.03 -26.66 -11.38
CA THR A 3 0.09 -26.88 -9.94
C THR A 3 1.49 -26.51 -9.46
N LEU A 4 1.65 -25.24 -9.06
CA LEU A 4 2.93 -24.65 -8.67
C LEU A 4 2.98 -24.47 -7.15
N GLU A 5 4.06 -24.94 -6.53
CA GLU A 5 4.31 -24.80 -5.10
C GLU A 5 5.60 -23.99 -4.88
N PRO A 6 5.56 -22.92 -4.07
CA PRO A 6 6.75 -22.24 -3.59
C PRO A 6 7.52 -23.14 -2.61
N VAL A 7 8.80 -23.36 -2.89
CA VAL A 7 9.70 -24.16 -2.06
C VAL A 7 10.83 -23.26 -1.56
N LEU A 8 11.05 -23.27 -0.25
CA LEU A 8 12.19 -22.58 0.35
C LEU A 8 13.38 -23.56 0.43
N THR A 9 14.49 -23.19 -0.19
CA THR A 9 15.72 -24.00 -0.13
C THR A 9 16.45 -23.76 1.19
N PRO A 10 17.34 -24.68 1.62
CA PRO A 10 18.20 -24.49 2.81
C PRO A 10 19.08 -23.22 2.76
N HIS A 11 19.32 -22.69 1.56
CA HIS A 11 20.05 -21.45 1.34
C HIS A 11 19.18 -20.18 1.43
N GLY A 12 17.90 -20.31 1.80
CA GLY A 12 16.96 -19.18 1.91
C GLY A 12 16.46 -18.65 0.57
N LEU A 13 16.67 -19.38 -0.53
CA LEU A 13 16.14 -19.01 -1.84
C LEU A 13 14.76 -19.62 -2.03
N LEU A 14 13.80 -18.77 -2.40
CA LEU A 14 12.45 -19.17 -2.76
C LEU A 14 12.38 -19.52 -4.25
N THR A 15 12.04 -20.76 -4.56
CA THR A 15 11.87 -21.25 -5.93
C THR A 15 10.46 -21.79 -6.13
N LEU A 16 10.02 -21.92 -7.39
CA LEU A 16 8.78 -22.59 -7.73
C LEU A 16 9.05 -23.98 -8.25
N ARG A 17 8.32 -24.96 -7.72
CA ARG A 17 8.33 -26.34 -8.18
C ARG A 17 6.95 -26.71 -8.72
N GLN A 18 6.90 -27.33 -9.89
CA GLN A 18 5.68 -27.97 -10.38
C GLN A 18 5.44 -29.25 -9.55
N THR A 19 4.27 -29.39 -8.94
CA THR A 19 3.89 -30.55 -8.12
C THR A 19 2.46 -30.97 -8.42
N ALA A 20 2.16 -32.25 -8.55
CA ALA A 20 0.79 -32.71 -8.86
C ALA A 20 -0.22 -32.50 -7.70
N GLN A 21 0.24 -32.08 -6.52
CA GLN A 21 -0.57 -32.00 -5.29
C GLN A 21 -0.98 -30.58 -4.90
N ALA A 22 -0.49 -29.54 -5.59
CA ALA A 22 -0.87 -28.16 -5.30
C ALA A 22 -2.22 -27.82 -5.94
N PRO A 23 -3.01 -26.89 -5.36
CA PRO A 23 -4.23 -26.43 -6.02
C PRO A 23 -3.89 -25.77 -7.35
N ALA A 24 -4.69 -26.08 -8.37
CA ALA A 24 -4.55 -25.60 -9.72
C ALA A 24 -4.62 -24.06 -9.78
N LEU A 25 -3.57 -23.43 -10.33
CA LEU A 25 -3.64 -22.05 -10.81
C LEU A 25 -4.16 -22.02 -12.25
N GLU A 26 -4.80 -20.90 -12.60
CA GLU A 26 -5.14 -20.57 -13.98
C GLU A 26 -3.87 -20.59 -14.84
N LEU A 27 -3.96 -21.16 -16.05
CA LEU A 27 -2.79 -21.47 -16.88
C LEU A 27 -1.94 -20.23 -17.19
N ASN A 28 -2.59 -19.10 -17.44
CA ASN A 28 -1.93 -17.83 -17.73
C ASN A 28 -1.23 -17.22 -16.49
N GLN A 29 -1.80 -17.42 -15.29
CA GLN A 29 -1.19 -16.98 -14.04
C GLN A 29 0.04 -17.84 -13.72
N GLY A 30 -0.08 -19.16 -13.86
CA GLY A 30 1.03 -20.09 -13.64
C GLY A 30 2.24 -19.80 -14.54
N LEU A 31 2.02 -19.56 -15.83
CA LEU A 31 3.10 -19.24 -16.78
C LEU A 31 3.77 -17.89 -16.51
N ARG A 32 3.02 -16.87 -16.08
CA ARG A 32 3.58 -15.56 -15.72
C ARG A 32 4.38 -15.63 -14.44
N LEU A 33 3.85 -16.35 -13.46
CA LEU A 33 4.50 -16.60 -12.18
C LEU A 33 5.81 -17.38 -12.37
N GLU A 34 5.80 -18.45 -13.17
CA GLU A 34 7.01 -19.23 -13.50
C GLU A 34 8.07 -18.37 -14.20
N LYS A 35 7.68 -17.55 -15.20
CA LYS A 35 8.60 -16.60 -15.85
C LYS A 35 9.18 -15.57 -14.88
N ALA A 36 8.40 -15.10 -13.91
CA ALA A 36 8.87 -14.16 -12.90
C ALA A 36 9.90 -14.83 -11.98
N PHE A 37 9.63 -16.05 -11.50
CA PHE A 37 10.58 -16.80 -10.67
C PHE A 37 11.85 -17.24 -11.41
N LEU A 38 11.79 -17.47 -12.73
CA LEU A 38 12.97 -17.71 -13.57
C LEU A 38 13.92 -16.51 -13.62
N ARG A 39 13.41 -15.28 -13.47
CA ARG A 39 14.24 -14.07 -13.37
C ARG A 39 14.83 -13.89 -11.96
N GLY A 40 14.24 -14.53 -10.97
CA GLY A 40 14.67 -14.50 -9.57
C GLY A 40 13.50 -14.51 -8.59
N SER A 41 13.77 -14.91 -7.36
CA SER A 41 12.78 -14.95 -6.27
C SER A 41 12.13 -13.59 -5.99
N GLY A 42 12.90 -12.50 -6.10
CA GLY A 42 12.41 -11.13 -5.93
C GLY A 42 11.36 -10.72 -6.97
N HIS A 43 11.57 -11.09 -8.24
CA HIS A 43 10.60 -10.81 -9.32
C HIS A 43 9.30 -11.59 -9.14
N GLY A 44 9.41 -12.86 -8.71
CA GLY A 44 8.26 -13.70 -8.40
C GLY A 44 7.39 -13.15 -7.26
N LEU A 45 8.03 -12.77 -6.15
CA LEU A 45 7.36 -12.16 -5.00
C LEU A 45 6.75 -10.80 -5.33
N LEU A 46 7.47 -9.99 -6.13
CA LEU A 46 6.96 -8.70 -6.58
C LEU A 46 5.69 -8.87 -7.43
N TRP A 47 5.68 -9.82 -8.37
CA TRP A 47 4.51 -10.10 -9.20
C TRP A 47 3.31 -10.57 -8.36
N LEU A 48 3.53 -11.50 -7.42
CA LEU A 48 2.48 -11.94 -6.49
C LEU A 48 1.91 -10.79 -5.66
N GLY A 49 2.78 -9.92 -5.16
CA GLY A 49 2.40 -8.78 -4.33
C GLY A 49 1.75 -7.64 -5.11
N ALA A 50 2.18 -7.38 -6.34
CA ALA A 50 1.76 -6.21 -7.12
C ALA A 50 0.56 -6.49 -8.04
N ASP A 51 0.55 -7.64 -8.71
CA ASP A 51 -0.40 -7.96 -9.79
C ASP A 51 -1.59 -8.83 -9.30
N GLU A 52 -1.41 -9.64 -8.25
CA GLU A 52 -2.36 -10.67 -7.80
C GLU A 52 -3.06 -10.32 -6.45
N VAL A 53 -3.36 -9.04 -6.24
CA VAL A 53 -3.81 -8.47 -4.94
C VAL A 53 -5.16 -9.01 -4.46
N ALA A 54 -6.07 -9.39 -5.37
CA ALA A 54 -7.43 -9.86 -5.05
C ALA A 54 -7.74 -11.28 -5.55
N THR A 55 -6.73 -12.03 -5.99
CA THR A 55 -6.97 -13.36 -6.57
C THR A 55 -7.00 -14.45 -5.51
N VAL A 56 -7.82 -15.47 -5.73
CA VAL A 56 -7.90 -16.60 -4.81
C VAL A 56 -6.68 -17.48 -5.06
N LEU A 57 -5.70 -17.38 -4.18
CA LEU A 57 -4.44 -18.13 -4.26
C LEU A 57 -4.39 -19.22 -3.18
N PRO A 58 -3.67 -20.33 -3.44
CA PRO A 58 -3.34 -21.33 -2.44
C PRO A 58 -2.69 -20.71 -1.18
N PRO A 59 -2.84 -21.31 0.01
CA PRO A 59 -2.37 -20.74 1.27
C PRO A 59 -0.90 -20.29 1.28
N VAL A 60 -0.01 -21.11 0.70
CA VAL A 60 1.42 -20.80 0.60
C VAL A 60 1.67 -19.58 -0.31
N LEU A 61 1.00 -19.52 -1.46
CA LEU A 61 1.10 -18.37 -2.38
C LEU A 61 0.47 -17.11 -1.78
N SER A 62 -0.61 -17.24 -1.02
CA SER A 62 -1.23 -16.14 -0.30
C SER A 62 -0.31 -15.57 0.79
N TYR A 63 0.42 -16.44 1.49
CA TYR A 63 1.44 -16.03 2.47
C TYR A 63 2.56 -15.20 1.81
N TRP A 64 3.12 -15.69 0.69
CA TRP A 64 4.15 -14.98 -0.05
C TRP A 64 3.65 -13.69 -0.71
N ARG A 65 2.40 -13.68 -1.20
CA ARG A 65 1.72 -12.45 -1.63
C ARG A 65 1.62 -11.44 -0.50
N ALA A 66 1.32 -11.87 0.73
CA ALA A 66 1.24 -10.95 1.86
C ALA A 66 2.58 -10.24 2.13
N LEU A 67 3.71 -10.93 1.94
CA LEU A 67 5.04 -10.30 2.00
C LEU A 67 5.22 -9.26 0.90
N GLY A 68 4.87 -9.61 -0.35
CA GLY A 68 4.95 -8.69 -1.49
C GLY A 68 4.01 -7.48 -1.34
N MET A 69 2.79 -7.66 -0.84
CA MET A 69 1.86 -6.55 -0.56
C MET A 69 2.39 -5.61 0.51
N ARG A 70 3.08 -6.12 1.55
CA ARG A 70 3.73 -5.28 2.56
C ARG A 70 4.85 -4.45 1.95
N TYR A 71 5.68 -5.06 1.09
CA TYR A 71 6.71 -4.35 0.35
C TYR A 71 6.12 -3.23 -0.52
N MET A 72 5.09 -3.54 -1.32
CA MET A 72 4.39 -2.55 -2.14
C MET A 72 3.74 -1.44 -1.30
N THR A 73 3.18 -1.78 -0.14
CA THR A 73 2.61 -0.80 0.78
C THR A 73 3.69 0.12 1.36
N ALA A 74 4.83 -0.43 1.77
CA ALA A 74 5.96 0.36 2.26
C ALA A 74 6.52 1.26 1.16
N LEU A 75 6.61 0.78 -0.07
CA LEU A 75 7.01 1.54 -1.25
C LEU A 75 6.04 2.70 -1.53
N CYS A 76 4.73 2.46 -1.52
CA CYS A 76 3.71 3.50 -1.71
C CYS A 76 3.70 4.53 -0.56
N ALA A 77 4.12 4.15 0.65
CA ALA A 77 4.24 5.04 1.79
C ALA A 77 5.54 5.87 1.78
N LEU A 78 6.49 5.59 0.87
CA LEU A 78 7.67 6.44 0.72
C LEU A 78 7.24 7.79 0.15
N PRO A 79 7.78 8.89 0.67
CA PRO A 79 7.54 10.21 0.11
C PRO A 79 8.18 10.22 -1.29
N SER A 80 7.38 9.97 -2.32
CA SER A 80 7.82 10.11 -3.70
C SER A 80 8.16 11.59 -3.89
N VAL A 81 9.45 11.91 -3.80
CA VAL A 81 9.97 13.18 -4.30
C VAL A 81 9.75 13.11 -5.82
N GLY A 82 9.05 14.12 -6.36
CA GLY A 82 8.27 14.06 -7.60
C GLY A 82 8.99 13.48 -8.83
N ASP A 83 8.20 12.94 -9.77
CA ASP A 83 8.56 12.54 -11.14
C ASP A 83 9.88 11.77 -11.35
N GLY A 84 10.47 11.26 -10.27
CA GLY A 84 11.73 10.54 -10.29
C GLY A 84 11.56 9.16 -10.94
N ARG A 85 12.56 8.80 -11.75
CA ARG A 85 12.77 7.42 -12.23
C ARG A 85 13.50 6.55 -11.20
N THR A 86 13.72 7.07 -9.99
CA THR A 86 14.44 6.42 -8.90
C THR A 86 13.59 6.48 -7.64
N LYS A 87 13.56 5.36 -6.90
CA LYS A 87 12.97 5.29 -5.56
C LYS A 87 14.06 5.31 -4.50
N PRO A 88 13.80 5.87 -3.30
CA PRO A 88 14.65 5.58 -2.15
C PRO A 88 14.52 4.10 -1.75
N PRO A 89 15.55 3.50 -1.11
CA PRO A 89 15.49 2.12 -0.65
C PRO A 89 14.32 1.92 0.31
N VAL A 90 13.52 0.87 0.09
CA VAL A 90 12.36 0.60 0.94
C VAL A 90 12.84 0.08 2.29
N PRO A 91 12.52 0.78 3.41
CA PRO A 91 12.97 0.35 4.72
C PRO A 91 12.37 -1.01 5.06
N ILE A 92 13.22 -1.89 5.57
CA ILE A 92 12.79 -3.20 6.08
C ILE A 92 11.82 -2.96 7.24
N PRO A 93 10.69 -3.71 7.33
CA PRO A 93 9.76 -3.59 8.45
C PRO A 93 10.49 -3.77 9.79
N ALA A 94 10.04 -3.04 10.82
CA ALA A 94 10.64 -3.14 12.14
C ALA A 94 10.58 -4.59 12.66
N ASP A 95 11.58 -4.98 13.46
CA ASP A 95 11.92 -6.38 13.76
C ASP A 95 10.73 -7.27 14.19
N GLY A 96 9.69 -6.73 14.84
CA GLY A 96 8.52 -7.53 15.25
C GLY A 96 7.54 -7.94 14.15
N GLU A 97 7.48 -7.23 13.01
CA GLU A 97 6.55 -7.59 11.92
C GLU A 97 7.02 -8.83 11.16
N LEU A 98 8.32 -8.92 10.90
CA LEU A 98 8.92 -10.07 10.21
C LEU A 98 8.94 -11.31 11.11
N ASP A 99 9.18 -11.15 12.41
CA ASP A 99 9.09 -12.25 13.39
C ASP A 99 7.68 -12.86 13.44
N THR A 100 6.66 -12.01 13.44
CA THR A 100 5.25 -12.46 13.41
C THR A 100 4.95 -13.24 12.13
N MET A 101 5.50 -12.80 10.98
CA MET A 101 5.34 -13.52 9.72
C MET A 101 6.05 -14.87 9.75
N ALA A 102 7.30 -14.91 10.22
CA ALA A 102 8.05 -16.16 10.35
C ALA A 102 7.31 -17.18 11.23
N ALA A 103 6.68 -16.74 12.32
CA ALA A 103 5.88 -17.60 13.19
C ALA A 103 4.54 -18.06 12.56
N ALA A 104 4.00 -17.31 11.60
CA ALA A 104 2.73 -17.58 10.93
C ALA A 104 2.88 -18.34 9.60
N VAL A 105 4.05 -18.93 9.34
CA VAL A 105 4.33 -19.64 8.09
C VAL A 105 3.38 -20.84 7.94
N PRO A 106 2.68 -20.99 6.81
CA PRO A 106 1.87 -22.17 6.56
C PRO A 106 2.77 -23.40 6.36
N PRO A 107 2.26 -24.63 6.57
CA PRO A 107 3.01 -25.84 6.26
C PRO A 107 3.37 -25.85 4.77
N MET A 108 4.67 -25.74 4.48
CA MET A 108 5.23 -25.72 3.14
C MET A 108 6.60 -26.40 3.12
N THR A 109 7.04 -26.82 1.94
CA THR A 109 8.38 -27.40 1.79
C THR A 109 9.45 -26.35 2.12
N GLY A 110 10.25 -26.59 3.15
CA GLY A 110 11.31 -25.69 3.61
C GLY A 110 10.87 -24.60 4.58
N ALA A 111 9.67 -24.71 5.17
CA ALA A 111 9.20 -23.78 6.21
C ALA A 111 10.18 -23.65 7.38
N GLU A 112 10.92 -24.72 7.69
CA GLU A 112 11.92 -24.78 8.76
C GLU A 112 13.14 -23.86 8.52
N TYR A 113 13.40 -23.46 7.27
CA TYR A 113 14.49 -22.54 6.92
C TYR A 113 14.05 -21.07 6.97
N LEU A 114 12.77 -20.81 7.23
CA LEU A 114 12.26 -19.46 7.24
C LEU A 114 12.62 -18.74 8.54
N THR A 115 13.54 -17.78 8.43
CA THR A 115 13.92 -16.88 9.51
C THR A 115 13.62 -15.44 9.15
N THR A 116 13.63 -14.56 10.15
CA THR A 116 13.53 -13.10 9.97
C THR A 116 14.61 -12.57 9.02
N SER A 117 15.83 -13.14 9.07
CA SER A 117 16.92 -12.78 8.15
C SER A 117 16.66 -13.23 6.71
N VAL A 118 16.05 -14.39 6.49
CA VAL A 118 15.63 -14.83 5.14
C VAL A 118 14.54 -13.91 4.60
N LEU A 119 13.55 -13.54 5.41
CA LEU A 119 12.51 -12.58 5.01
C LEU A 119 13.10 -11.21 4.65
N ALA A 120 14.08 -10.73 5.43
CA ALA A 120 14.79 -9.49 5.14
C ALA A 120 15.59 -9.55 3.83
N ASN A 121 16.26 -10.68 3.55
CA ASN A 121 16.98 -10.90 2.29
C ASN A 121 16.01 -10.96 1.09
N LEU A 122 14.87 -11.63 1.25
CA LEU A 122 13.82 -11.65 0.21
C LEU A 122 13.23 -10.26 -0.02
N TRP A 123 13.09 -9.45 1.04
CA TRP A 123 12.68 -8.05 0.94
C TRP A 123 13.67 -7.21 0.11
N GLN A 124 14.96 -7.32 0.39
CA GLN A 124 16.00 -6.66 -0.41
C GLN A 124 16.02 -7.16 -1.86
N GLY A 125 15.79 -8.46 -2.07
CA GLY A 125 15.66 -9.06 -3.40
C GLY A 125 14.48 -8.47 -4.19
N MET A 126 13.34 -8.23 -3.54
CA MET A 126 12.21 -7.51 -4.15
C MET A 126 12.56 -6.05 -4.44
N ASP A 127 13.29 -5.38 -3.55
CA ASP A 127 13.71 -3.99 -3.71
C ASP A 127 14.58 -3.80 -4.96
N ALA A 128 15.57 -4.68 -5.14
CA ALA A 128 16.45 -4.71 -6.31
C ALA A 128 15.72 -5.13 -7.60
N ALA A 129 14.82 -6.11 -7.51
CA ALA A 129 14.00 -6.54 -8.64
C ALA A 129 13.10 -5.40 -9.15
N PHE A 130 12.50 -4.64 -8.24
CA PHE A 130 11.69 -3.48 -8.57
C PHE A 130 12.52 -2.39 -9.25
N ASP A 131 13.71 -2.07 -8.73
CA ASP A 131 14.61 -1.07 -9.34
C ASP A 131 15.01 -1.47 -10.76
N ALA A 132 15.35 -2.74 -10.96
CA ALA A 132 15.68 -3.28 -12.29
C ALA A 132 14.50 -3.16 -13.26
N GLU A 133 13.28 -3.48 -12.83
CA GLU A 133 12.09 -3.35 -13.67
C GLU A 133 11.69 -1.91 -13.95
N LEU A 134 11.86 -1.00 -12.98
CA LEU A 134 11.59 0.43 -13.15
C LEU A 134 12.55 1.04 -14.19
N VAL A 135 13.84 0.72 -14.10
CA VAL A 135 14.85 1.14 -15.08
C VAL A 135 14.55 0.59 -16.48
N GLN A 136 14.13 -0.68 -16.56
CA GLN A 136 13.76 -1.32 -17.83
C GLN A 136 12.51 -0.69 -18.45
N ALA A 137 11.51 -0.37 -17.64
CA ALA A 137 10.24 0.22 -18.09
C ALA A 137 10.42 1.67 -18.57
N LYS A 138 11.41 2.41 -18.06
CA LYS A 138 11.64 3.85 -18.35
C LYS A 138 10.43 4.75 -18.07
N LEU A 139 9.49 4.26 -17.26
CA LEU A 139 8.30 4.99 -16.81
C LEU A 139 8.58 5.74 -15.51
N SER A 140 7.75 6.72 -15.18
CA SER A 140 7.74 7.27 -13.82
C SER A 140 7.28 6.20 -12.82
N LEU A 141 7.68 6.34 -11.55
CA LEU A 141 7.25 5.43 -10.48
C LEU A 141 5.71 5.30 -10.43
N GLN A 142 4.99 6.41 -10.60
CA GLN A 142 3.52 6.42 -10.56
C GLN A 142 2.90 5.69 -11.75
N GLU A 143 3.39 5.92 -12.97
CA GLU A 143 2.91 5.22 -14.17
C GLU A 143 3.21 3.72 -14.09
N PHE A 144 4.38 3.35 -13.55
CA PHE A 144 4.74 1.96 -13.34
C PHE A 144 3.79 1.28 -12.33
N LEU A 145 3.52 1.91 -11.19
CA LEU A 145 2.55 1.39 -10.22
C LEU A 145 1.13 1.27 -10.81
N LYS A 146 0.70 2.27 -11.60
CA LYS A 146 -0.59 2.26 -12.29
C LYS A 146 -0.68 1.14 -13.33
N SER A 147 0.42 0.86 -14.03
CA SER A 147 0.49 -0.23 -15.03
C SER A 147 0.37 -1.61 -14.40
N ARG A 148 0.74 -1.76 -13.12
CA ARG A 148 0.66 -3.01 -12.36
C ARG A 148 -0.73 -3.24 -11.79
N HIS A 149 -1.18 -2.33 -10.94
CA HIS A 149 -2.54 -2.38 -10.42
C HIS A 149 -3.01 -0.99 -10.02
N PRO A 150 -4.20 -0.54 -10.50
CA PRO A 150 -4.70 0.80 -10.20
C PRO A 150 -4.89 1.04 -8.69
N ALA A 151 -5.11 -0.02 -7.90
CA ALA A 151 -5.25 0.08 -6.44
C ALA A 151 -3.96 0.55 -5.72
N TRP A 152 -2.76 0.29 -6.26
CA TRP A 152 -1.50 0.75 -5.62
C TRP A 152 -1.34 2.25 -5.66
N ASN A 153 -1.96 2.91 -6.65
CA ASN A 153 -2.00 4.35 -6.71
C ASN A 153 -2.81 4.96 -5.55
N LEU A 154 -3.73 4.20 -4.93
CA LEU A 154 -4.57 4.66 -3.82
C LEU A 154 -3.87 4.53 -2.45
N VAL A 155 -2.84 3.68 -2.34
CA VAL A 155 -2.12 3.42 -1.09
C VAL A 155 -1.18 4.58 -0.77
N GLY A 156 -1.16 5.03 0.49
CA GLY A 156 -0.38 6.20 0.90
C GLY A 156 -1.02 7.55 0.55
N ARG A 157 -2.15 7.56 -0.18
CA ARG A 157 -2.92 8.79 -0.42
C ARG A 157 -3.81 9.14 0.76
N VAL A 158 -3.87 10.42 1.06
CA VAL A 158 -4.83 10.98 2.00
C VAL A 158 -6.11 11.30 1.23
N HIS A 159 -7.23 10.87 1.79
CA HIS A 159 -8.57 11.02 1.26
C HIS A 159 -9.36 11.98 2.13
N PHE A 160 -9.98 12.96 1.50
CA PHE A 160 -10.95 13.82 2.15
C PHE A 160 -12.34 13.23 1.95
N ASN A 161 -12.98 12.88 3.05
CA ASN A 161 -14.34 12.39 3.06
C ASN A 161 -15.27 13.52 3.49
N LEU A 162 -16.23 13.83 2.64
CA LEU A 162 -17.35 14.70 2.97
C LEU A 162 -18.62 13.85 3.00
N ALA A 163 -19.32 13.89 4.12
CA ALA A 163 -20.49 13.07 4.43
C ALA A 163 -21.65 13.97 4.86
N GLU A 164 -22.86 13.68 4.40
CA GLU A 164 -24.07 14.37 4.88
C GLU A 164 -24.48 13.83 6.26
N ASN A 165 -24.62 14.71 7.25
CA ASN A 165 -25.09 14.42 8.59
C ASN A 165 -26.47 15.05 8.80
N ARG A 166 -27.52 14.27 8.55
CA ARG A 166 -28.93 14.70 8.72
C ARG A 166 -29.39 14.95 10.15
N LYS A 167 -28.50 14.75 11.14
CA LYS A 167 -28.80 14.96 12.56
C LYS A 167 -28.47 16.37 13.05
N ASP A 168 -27.89 17.22 12.19
CA ASP A 168 -27.45 18.57 12.55
C ASP A 168 -27.91 19.55 11.46
N ASP A 169 -28.88 20.41 11.78
CA ASP A 169 -29.50 21.34 10.83
C ASP A 169 -28.60 22.56 10.54
N GLU A 170 -27.70 22.94 11.46
CA GLU A 170 -26.80 24.08 11.27
C GLU A 170 -25.51 23.69 10.53
N ALA A 171 -25.01 22.46 10.75
CA ALA A 171 -23.84 21.93 10.07
C ALA A 171 -24.10 20.52 9.51
N PRO A 172 -24.86 20.41 8.40
CA PRO A 172 -25.31 19.12 7.86
C PRO A 172 -24.21 18.34 7.15
N PHE A 173 -22.94 18.77 7.22
CA PHE A 173 -21.82 18.08 6.61
C PHE A 173 -20.78 17.68 7.65
N ALA A 174 -20.34 16.44 7.60
CA ALA A 174 -19.21 15.91 8.35
C ALA A 174 -18.01 15.78 7.41
N PHE A 175 -16.89 16.39 7.77
CA PHE A 175 -15.63 16.30 7.06
C PHE A 175 -14.61 15.48 7.85
N LEU A 176 -13.92 14.57 7.18
CA LEU A 176 -12.86 13.76 7.78
C LEU A 176 -11.73 13.47 6.79
N ALA A 177 -10.49 13.75 7.20
CA ALA A 177 -9.31 13.26 6.52
C ALA A 177 -8.97 11.83 6.97
N THR A 178 -8.91 10.92 6.01
CA THR A 178 -8.46 9.53 6.21
C THR A 178 -7.24 9.28 5.34
N TYR A 179 -6.43 8.29 5.64
CA TYR A 179 -5.34 7.86 4.77
C TYR A 179 -5.44 6.36 4.52
N THR A 180 -5.08 5.94 3.31
CA THR A 180 -5.07 4.53 2.97
C THR A 180 -3.78 3.91 3.45
N THR A 181 -3.87 3.14 4.54
CA THR A 181 -2.71 2.48 5.15
C THR A 181 -2.21 1.30 4.31
N ARG A 182 -3.13 0.48 3.80
CA ARG A 182 -2.86 -0.81 3.17
C ARG A 182 -3.99 -1.18 2.21
N LEU A 183 -3.73 -2.10 1.30
CA LEU A 183 -4.78 -2.88 0.64
C LEU A 183 -5.08 -4.12 1.48
N SER A 184 -6.37 -4.44 1.64
CA SER A 184 -6.80 -5.71 2.21
C SER A 184 -6.49 -6.88 1.25
N ALA A 185 -6.64 -8.12 1.74
CA ALA A 185 -6.50 -9.34 0.93
C ALA A 185 -7.49 -9.43 -0.26
N GLU A 186 -8.50 -8.54 -0.30
CA GLU A 186 -9.46 -8.40 -1.40
C GLU A 186 -9.17 -7.16 -2.29
N ALA A 187 -7.96 -6.59 -2.20
CA ALA A 187 -7.57 -5.33 -2.84
C ALA A 187 -8.45 -4.10 -2.48
N LYS A 188 -9.24 -4.15 -1.39
CA LYS A 188 -9.96 -2.97 -0.89
C LYS A 188 -9.03 -2.08 -0.08
N ALA A 189 -9.02 -0.78 -0.37
CA ALA A 189 -8.30 0.24 0.38
C ALA A 189 -8.77 0.30 1.84
N GLN A 190 -7.84 0.15 2.78
CA GLN A 190 -8.14 0.33 4.21
C GLN A 190 -7.86 1.77 4.63
N HIS A 191 -8.96 2.53 4.78
CA HIS A 191 -8.92 3.92 5.22
C HIS A 191 -8.88 3.98 6.76
N LEU A 192 -7.85 4.60 7.32
CA LEU A 192 -7.77 4.91 8.74
C LEU A 192 -7.90 6.43 8.94
N PRO A 193 -8.64 6.92 9.95
CA PRO A 193 -8.63 8.34 10.28
C PRO A 193 -7.21 8.84 10.55
N LEU A 194 -6.87 10.00 10.00
CA LEU A 194 -5.54 10.58 10.14
C LEU A 194 -5.17 10.84 11.62
N GLY A 195 -6.16 11.16 12.47
CA GLY A 195 -5.97 11.29 13.91
C GLY A 195 -5.56 10.00 14.62
N LYS A 196 -6.01 8.82 14.15
CA LYS A 196 -5.55 7.53 14.69
C LYS A 196 -4.10 7.25 14.29
N ALA A 197 -3.68 7.66 13.09
CA ALA A 197 -2.29 7.58 12.65
C ALA A 197 -1.36 8.32 13.62
N LEU A 198 -1.73 9.54 14.02
CA LEU A 198 -0.95 10.33 14.96
C LEU A 198 -0.80 9.64 16.31
N GLN A 199 -1.88 9.04 16.83
CA GLN A 199 -1.83 8.30 18.09
C GLN A 199 -0.95 7.05 17.98
N GLU A 200 -1.10 6.27 16.92
CA GLU A 200 -0.39 5.01 16.69
C GLU A 200 1.10 5.21 16.34
N TYR A 201 1.44 6.31 15.66
CA TYR A 201 2.82 6.64 15.25
C TYR A 201 3.51 7.69 16.12
N SER A 202 2.89 8.13 17.23
CA SER A 202 3.48 9.06 18.20
C SER A 202 4.69 8.48 18.96
N GLY A 203 4.94 7.17 18.88
CA GLY A 203 6.12 6.52 19.45
C GLY A 203 7.42 6.84 18.71
N ALA A 204 8.52 7.03 19.45
CA ALA A 204 9.84 7.45 18.93
C ALA A 204 10.38 6.61 17.75
N ARG A 205 9.97 5.34 17.62
CA ARG A 205 10.35 4.44 16.51
C ARG A 205 9.66 4.72 15.16
N ASN A 206 8.59 5.51 15.13
CA ASN A 206 7.75 5.69 13.93
C ASN A 206 7.72 7.13 13.39
N ARG A 207 8.58 8.02 13.90
CA ARG A 207 8.61 9.44 13.50
C ARG A 207 8.85 9.64 12.00
N GLN A 208 9.66 8.79 11.36
CA GLN A 208 9.87 8.84 9.91
C GLN A 208 8.61 8.48 9.12
N ARG A 209 7.85 7.46 9.54
CA ARG A 209 6.57 7.09 8.91
C ARG A 209 5.53 8.21 9.08
N LEU A 210 5.49 8.85 10.26
CA LEU A 210 4.61 9.99 10.50
C LEU A 210 4.96 11.19 9.61
N LEU A 211 6.25 11.51 9.47
CA LEU A 211 6.71 12.58 8.58
C LEU A 211 6.37 12.29 7.12
N SER A 212 6.54 11.04 6.66
CA SER A 212 6.13 10.63 5.31
C SER A 212 4.62 10.76 5.07
N LEU A 213 3.79 10.51 6.10
CA LEU A 213 2.34 10.69 6.03
C LEU A 213 1.90 12.16 6.05
N LEU A 214 2.61 13.01 6.80
CA LEU A 214 2.30 14.44 6.94
C LEU A 214 2.89 15.31 5.81
N MET A 215 3.93 14.84 5.11
CA MET A 215 4.57 15.60 4.04
C MET A 215 3.64 15.90 2.85
N PRO A 216 2.80 14.96 2.36
CA PRO A 216 1.76 15.27 1.39
C PRO A 216 0.77 16.31 1.92
N VAL A 217 0.35 16.19 3.19
CA VAL A 217 -0.59 17.11 3.89
C VAL A 217 -0.07 18.54 3.87
N GLN A 218 1.20 18.73 4.22
CA GLN A 218 1.83 20.05 4.22
C GLN A 218 1.93 20.66 2.81
N ARG A 219 2.31 19.87 1.79
CA ARG A 219 2.37 20.36 0.40
C ARG A 219 1.02 20.79 -0.15
N ALA A 220 -0.06 20.10 0.22
CA ALA A 220 -1.41 20.48 -0.17
C ALA A 220 -1.87 21.74 0.59
N ALA A 221 -1.54 21.84 1.89
CA ALA A 221 -1.80 23.04 2.67
C ALA A 221 -1.12 24.29 2.08
N GLU A 222 0.04 24.17 1.45
CA GLU A 222 0.69 25.29 0.75
C GLU A 222 -0.11 25.79 -0.48
N ARG A 223 -0.88 24.91 -1.13
CA ARG A 223 -1.69 25.22 -2.32
C ARG A 223 -3.12 25.66 -2.00
N SER A 224 -3.65 25.29 -0.83
CA SER A 224 -5.03 25.56 -0.43
C SER A 224 -5.08 26.34 0.90
N PRO A 225 -5.47 27.64 0.90
CA PRO A 225 -5.48 28.48 2.10
C PRO A 225 -6.36 27.97 3.25
N TRP A 226 -7.52 27.40 2.93
CA TRP A 226 -8.42 26.81 3.94
C TRP A 226 -7.80 25.55 4.56
N LEU A 227 -7.12 24.72 3.75
CA LEU A 227 -6.44 23.52 4.23
C LEU A 227 -5.26 23.88 5.13
N LYS A 228 -4.50 24.94 4.79
CA LYS A 228 -3.46 25.50 5.66
C LYS A 228 -4.00 25.88 7.03
N THR A 229 -5.17 26.51 7.06
CA THR A 229 -5.82 26.92 8.31
C THR A 229 -6.18 25.70 9.16
N LEU A 230 -6.77 24.66 8.55
CA LEU A 230 -7.12 23.42 9.26
C LEU A 230 -5.90 22.62 9.72
N VAL A 231 -4.82 22.58 8.94
CA VAL A 231 -3.57 21.91 9.31
C VAL A 231 -2.88 22.65 10.46
N ASN A 232 -2.83 23.98 10.41
CA ASN A 232 -2.25 24.80 11.48
C ASN A 232 -3.04 24.70 12.79
N ALA A 233 -4.37 24.60 12.71
CA ALA A 233 -5.23 24.41 13.87
C ALA A 233 -5.18 22.97 14.42
N GLY A 234 -4.71 21.99 13.65
CA GLY A 234 -4.78 20.57 13.99
C GLY A 234 -6.17 19.94 13.80
N ASP A 235 -7.14 20.73 13.33
CA ASP A 235 -8.53 20.33 13.12
C ASP A 235 -8.67 19.24 12.04
N ILE A 236 -7.73 19.16 11.10
CA ILE A 236 -7.70 18.12 10.06
C ILE A 236 -7.62 16.69 10.62
N PHE A 237 -7.17 16.52 11.86
CA PHE A 237 -7.02 15.22 12.51
C PHE A 237 -8.28 14.74 13.23
N HIS A 238 -9.31 15.57 13.31
CA HIS A 238 -10.58 15.28 13.96
C HIS A 238 -11.75 15.36 12.98
N PRO A 239 -12.86 14.66 13.23
CA PRO A 239 -14.09 14.88 12.47
C PRO A 239 -14.58 16.31 12.68
N LEU A 240 -14.73 17.06 11.58
CA LEU A 240 -15.21 18.44 11.60
C LEU A 240 -16.66 18.52 11.13
N ARG A 241 -17.41 19.46 11.69
CA ARG A 241 -18.75 19.81 11.23
C ARG A 241 -18.64 21.02 10.33
N TRP A 242 -19.16 20.92 9.11
CA TRP A 242 -19.08 21.94 8.09
C TRP A 242 -20.46 22.47 7.74
N SER A 243 -20.51 23.79 7.54
CA SER A 243 -21.68 24.44 6.95
C SER A 243 -21.73 24.19 5.43
N PRO A 244 -22.89 24.42 4.78
CA PRO A 244 -23.00 24.30 3.33
C PRO A 244 -22.01 25.19 2.55
N GLN A 245 -21.64 26.35 3.11
CA GLN A 245 -20.66 27.25 2.49
C GLN A 245 -19.25 26.66 2.50
N GLN A 246 -18.84 26.02 3.60
CA GLN A 246 -17.55 25.35 3.72
C GLN A 246 -17.47 24.12 2.81
N ALA A 247 -18.54 23.32 2.76
CA ALA A 247 -18.66 22.20 1.83
C ALA A 247 -18.55 22.65 0.36
N LEU A 248 -19.21 23.75 -0.02
CA LEU A 248 -19.14 24.30 -1.37
C LEU A 248 -17.72 24.81 -1.72
N GLN A 249 -17.04 25.46 -0.78
CA GLN A 249 -15.65 25.89 -0.96
C GLN A 249 -14.73 24.70 -1.20
N PHE A 250 -14.88 23.62 -0.42
CA PHE A 250 -14.14 22.38 -0.64
C PHE A 250 -14.40 21.79 -2.03
N LEU A 251 -15.68 21.68 -2.43
CA LEU A 251 -16.05 21.11 -3.74
C LEU A 251 -15.48 21.89 -4.92
N LYS A 252 -15.34 23.22 -4.81
CA LYS A 252 -14.68 24.06 -5.83
C LYS A 252 -13.18 23.79 -5.94
N ASP A 253 -12.54 23.47 -4.83
CA ASP A 253 -11.09 23.24 -4.76
C ASP A 253 -10.71 21.77 -5.04
N VAL A 254 -11.68 20.86 -5.18
CA VAL A 254 -11.45 19.43 -5.50
C VAL A 254 -10.51 19.23 -6.70
N PRO A 255 -10.70 19.89 -7.86
CA PRO A 255 -9.80 19.68 -9.01
C PRO A 255 -8.34 20.06 -8.72
N ALA A 256 -8.12 21.11 -7.92
CA ALA A 256 -6.79 21.52 -7.51
C ALA A 256 -6.17 20.53 -6.51
N ILE A 257 -6.98 19.95 -5.63
CA ILE A 257 -6.58 18.95 -4.63
C ILE A 257 -6.24 17.61 -5.29
N GLU A 258 -7.03 17.17 -6.26
CA GLU A 258 -6.77 15.95 -7.03
C GLU A 258 -5.47 16.08 -7.86
N SER A 259 -5.21 17.25 -8.43
CA SER A 259 -3.95 17.55 -9.12
C SER A 259 -2.71 17.48 -8.19
N ALA A 260 -2.91 17.62 -6.87
CA ALA A 260 -1.87 17.51 -5.86
C ALA A 260 -1.68 16.06 -5.34
N GLY A 261 -2.38 15.08 -5.92
CA GLY A 261 -2.24 13.66 -5.57
C GLY A 261 -3.23 13.14 -4.53
N TRP A 262 -4.27 13.90 -4.19
CA TRP A 262 -5.29 13.52 -3.23
C TRP A 262 -6.49 12.92 -3.94
N SER A 263 -7.27 12.11 -3.23
CA SER A 263 -8.56 11.65 -3.76
C SER A 263 -9.66 12.20 -2.85
N CYS A 264 -10.63 12.87 -3.47
CA CYS A 264 -11.80 13.39 -2.78
C CYS A 264 -12.93 12.40 -2.98
N GLU A 265 -13.45 11.84 -1.88
CA GLU A 265 -14.61 10.97 -1.94
C GLU A 265 -15.78 11.65 -1.24
N CYS A 266 -16.77 12.07 -2.03
CA CYS A 266 -18.01 12.60 -1.51
C CYS A 266 -19.00 11.42 -1.39
N ARG A 267 -19.11 10.84 -0.19
CA ARG A 267 -20.10 9.78 0.05
C ARG A 267 -21.37 10.40 0.61
N ARG A 268 -22.51 10.12 -0.02
CA ARG A 268 -23.79 10.21 0.70
C ARG A 268 -23.75 9.17 1.80
N VAL A 269 -23.91 9.59 3.05
CA VAL A 269 -24.17 8.64 4.14
C VAL A 269 -25.59 8.15 3.97
N GLY A 270 -25.75 7.02 3.29
CA GLY A 270 -27.06 6.44 2.99
C GLY A 270 -27.06 5.49 1.80
N ALA A 271 -26.31 4.39 1.90
CA ALA A 271 -26.65 3.07 1.38
C ALA A 271 -25.85 2.02 2.16
#